data_AF-A0A6P8Q1F5-F1
#
_entry.id   AF-A0A6P8Q1F5-F1
#
_cell.length_a   1.000
_cell.length_b   1.000
_cell.length_c   1.000
_cell.angle_alpha   90.00
_cell.angle_beta   90.00
_cell.angle_gamma   90.00
#
_symmetry.space_group_name_H-M   'P 1'
#
loop_
_entity.id
_entity.type
_entity.pdbx_description
1 polymer ?
#
loop_
_entity_poly.entity_id
_entity_poly.type
_entity_poly.pdbx_seq_one_letter_code
_entity_poly.pdbx_strand_id
1 'polypeptide(L)'
;MEEPEVQPEEQDMECQVDYDLPNWEEHLMECDALHLTYIQNGGNDPMILLHLQNLLTEAQHLEQQGRGIRQPQKKKRENGTVKHDLNMELIALEIENQCLEDEILKLQLKRQRSDQWFKKSSRKRDLPLFLKDNPKYKMKTLSAEIGLLRQELENQRQRHCIKTTYTADGQEEARPLTPAHTKHFVDINDDLEPVAYDPISGFVVFFDFLFGLDPSFQVCRMVVGLYNNGQEIGHPFSLPAAYCEINSVSTFPENKRRNMAILATKQAITRVRPSPNIALIMELQASGGYDIYGQEVNHLVSRGWTKMDIFDHQNCVISGHWKVPIRVLPVKPLLTTGEMNAVPQLESAELYVRLVNARDADVQSTMPIEPNNAVFYKYPPLVGYY
;
A
#
# COMPACT_ATOMS: atom_id res chain seq x y z
N MET A 1 -44.52 -4.62 -63.47
CA MET A 1 -43.20 -4.90 -62.90
C MET A 1 -43.35 -4.70 -61.41
N GLU A 2 -43.74 -5.77 -60.74
CA GLU A 2 -43.77 -5.87 -59.28
C GLU A 2 -42.57 -6.76 -58.92
N GLU A 3 -41.63 -6.22 -58.16
CA GLU A 3 -40.54 -6.98 -57.55
C GLU A 3 -41.03 -7.56 -56.21
N PRO A 4 -40.76 -8.84 -55.93
CA PRO A 4 -41.09 -9.43 -54.64
C PRO A 4 -39.99 -9.18 -53.60
N GLU A 5 -40.49 -8.91 -52.40
CA GLU A 5 -39.81 -8.68 -51.13
C GLU A 5 -39.07 -9.94 -50.65
N VAL A 6 -37.76 -9.83 -50.44
CA VAL A 6 -36.90 -10.89 -49.88
C VAL A 6 -36.62 -10.56 -48.41
N GLN A 7 -37.10 -11.42 -47.52
CA GLN A 7 -36.78 -11.43 -46.08
C GLN A 7 -35.40 -12.08 -45.85
N PRO A 8 -34.57 -11.60 -44.92
CA PRO A 8 -33.42 -12.36 -44.45
C PRO A 8 -33.78 -13.23 -43.22
N GLU A 9 -33.40 -14.51 -43.31
CA GLU A 9 -33.40 -15.50 -42.23
C GLU A 9 -32.39 -15.12 -41.14
N GLU A 10 -32.86 -14.83 -39.92
CA GLU A 10 -32.04 -14.86 -38.71
C GLU A 10 -31.93 -16.32 -38.24
N GLN A 11 -30.75 -16.91 -38.44
CA GLN A 11 -30.37 -18.18 -37.82
C GLN A 11 -29.98 -17.92 -36.37
N ASP A 12 -30.88 -18.24 -35.45
CA ASP A 12 -30.58 -18.32 -34.02
C ASP A 12 -29.61 -19.47 -33.76
N MET A 13 -28.37 -19.09 -33.43
CA MET A 13 -27.32 -20.00 -32.98
C MET A 13 -27.54 -20.27 -31.49
N GLU A 14 -28.37 -21.26 -31.20
CA GLU A 14 -28.65 -21.72 -29.84
C GLU A 14 -27.40 -22.44 -29.29
N CYS A 15 -26.56 -21.71 -28.56
CA CYS A 15 -25.46 -22.28 -27.78
C CYS A 15 -26.03 -23.09 -26.62
N GLN A 16 -26.08 -24.41 -26.81
CA GLN A 16 -26.46 -25.40 -25.81
C GLN A 16 -25.34 -25.47 -24.75
N VAL A 17 -25.54 -24.79 -23.62
CA VAL A 17 -24.65 -24.89 -22.45
C VAL A 17 -25.16 -26.04 -21.59
N ASP A 18 -24.43 -27.15 -21.61
CA ASP A 18 -24.59 -28.27 -20.67
C ASP A 18 -24.23 -27.75 -19.27
N TYR A 19 -25.24 -27.54 -18.42
CA TYR A 19 -25.02 -27.29 -17.01
C TYR A 19 -24.99 -28.63 -16.29
N ASP A 20 -23.79 -29.09 -15.93
CA ASP A 20 -23.62 -30.07 -14.86
C ASP A 20 -24.34 -29.57 -13.62
N LEU A 21 -25.43 -30.26 -13.27
CA LEU A 21 -26.24 -29.99 -12.08
C LEU A 21 -25.38 -30.26 -10.82
N PRO A 22 -25.26 -29.31 -9.87
CA PRO A 22 -24.56 -29.56 -8.62
C PRO A 22 -25.23 -30.70 -7.85
N ASN A 23 -24.49 -31.61 -7.23
CA ASN A 23 -25.09 -32.65 -6.38
C ASN A 23 -25.37 -32.08 -4.97
N TRP A 24 -26.45 -31.30 -4.81
CA TRP A 24 -26.79 -30.63 -3.54
C TRP A 24 -27.12 -31.59 -2.38
N GLU A 25 -27.37 -32.88 -2.65
CA GLU A 25 -27.54 -33.91 -1.61
C GLU A 25 -26.21 -34.23 -0.88
N GLU A 26 -25.08 -34.07 -1.55
CA GLU A 26 -23.74 -34.34 -0.99
C GLU A 26 -23.35 -33.28 0.06
N HIS A 27 -23.70 -32.02 -0.19
CA HIS A 27 -23.39 -30.89 0.70
C HIS A 27 -24.18 -30.91 2.02
N LEU A 28 -25.43 -31.39 1.99
CA LEU A 28 -26.22 -31.55 3.22
C LEU A 28 -25.65 -32.68 4.10
N MET A 29 -25.28 -33.80 3.48
CA MET A 29 -24.64 -34.91 4.19
C MET A 29 -23.28 -34.51 4.78
N GLU A 30 -22.52 -33.68 4.08
CA GLU A 30 -21.23 -33.17 4.55
C GLU A 30 -21.40 -32.21 5.76
N CYS A 31 -22.39 -31.31 5.71
CA CYS A 31 -22.68 -30.41 6.83
C CYS A 31 -23.18 -31.17 8.08
N ASP A 32 -24.04 -32.17 7.90
CA ASP A 32 -24.51 -33.03 8.99
C ASP A 32 -23.36 -33.88 9.57
N ALA A 33 -22.46 -34.38 8.72
CA ALA A 33 -21.28 -35.12 9.15
C ALA A 33 -20.32 -34.25 9.97
N LEU A 34 -20.12 -32.98 9.58
CA LEU A 34 -19.31 -32.02 10.33
C LEU A 34 -19.91 -31.74 11.71
N HIS A 35 -21.23 -31.54 11.80
CA HIS A 35 -21.92 -31.34 13.07
C HIS A 35 -21.82 -32.57 14.00
N LEU A 36 -22.03 -33.77 13.45
CA LEU A 36 -21.89 -35.02 14.20
C LEU A 36 -20.46 -35.26 14.69
N THR A 37 -19.46 -35.00 13.85
CA THR A 37 -18.04 -35.17 14.19
C THR A 37 -17.62 -34.21 15.32
N TYR A 38 -18.11 -32.97 15.29
CA TYR A 38 -17.84 -31.98 16.33
C TYR A 38 -18.39 -32.42 17.70
N ILE A 39 -19.64 -32.90 17.76
CA ILE A 39 -20.27 -33.39 18.99
C ILE A 39 -19.58 -34.68 19.48
N GLN A 40 -19.24 -35.60 18.57
CA GLN A 40 -18.58 -36.86 18.92
C GLN A 40 -17.18 -36.65 19.50
N ASN A 41 -16.47 -35.59 19.08
CA ASN A 41 -15.17 -35.20 19.63
C ASN A 41 -15.28 -34.39 20.94
N GLY A 42 -16.48 -34.31 21.55
CA GLY A 42 -16.70 -33.61 22.82
C GLY A 42 -16.88 -32.10 22.67
N GLY A 43 -17.12 -31.60 21.45
CA GLY A 43 -17.42 -30.20 21.18
C GLY A 43 -18.77 -29.79 21.76
N ASN A 44 -18.76 -28.78 22.63
CA ASN A 44 -19.95 -28.23 23.28
C ASN A 44 -19.91 -26.70 23.37
N ASP A 45 -19.16 -26.05 22.48
CA ASP A 45 -19.15 -24.59 22.40
C ASP A 45 -20.46 -24.12 21.76
N PRO A 46 -21.28 -23.31 22.47
CA PRO A 46 -22.56 -22.85 21.96
C PRO A 46 -22.42 -21.98 20.70
N MET A 47 -21.29 -21.27 20.53
CA MET A 47 -21.06 -20.44 19.34
C MET A 47 -20.79 -21.29 18.11
N ILE A 48 -20.05 -22.39 18.27
CA ILE A 48 -19.73 -23.31 17.17
C ILE A 48 -20.97 -24.11 16.77
N LEU A 49 -21.75 -24.56 17.74
CA LEU A 49 -23.03 -25.26 17.48
C LEU A 49 -24.02 -24.34 16.76
N LEU A 50 -24.12 -23.07 17.15
CA LEU A 50 -24.97 -22.10 16.46
C LEU A 50 -24.50 -21.85 15.02
N HIS A 51 -23.19 -21.77 14.81
CA HIS A 51 -22.62 -21.59 13.47
C HIS A 51 -22.88 -22.79 12.56
N LEU A 52 -22.68 -24.02 13.06
CA LEU A 52 -23.00 -25.25 12.32
C LEU A 52 -24.50 -25.37 12.03
N GLN A 53 -25.35 -24.97 12.97
CA GLN A 53 -26.80 -24.91 12.77
C GLN A 53 -27.19 -23.90 11.69
N ASN A 54 -26.57 -22.72 11.67
CA ASN A 54 -26.81 -21.71 10.64
C ASN A 54 -26.39 -22.22 9.26
N LEU A 55 -25.23 -22.87 9.17
CA LEU A 55 -24.72 -23.48 7.94
C LEU A 55 -25.70 -24.54 7.39
N LEU A 56 -26.24 -25.39 8.27
CA LEU A 56 -27.27 -26.37 7.91
C LEU A 56 -28.55 -25.70 7.40
N THR A 57 -29.02 -24.64 8.06
CA THR A 57 -30.22 -23.91 7.61
C THR A 57 -30.01 -23.18 6.29
N GLU A 58 -28.80 -22.66 6.04
CA GLU A 58 -28.43 -22.01 4.79
C GLU A 58 -28.36 -23.02 3.65
N ALA A 59 -27.73 -24.18 3.87
CA ALA A 59 -27.70 -25.27 2.90
C ALA A 59 -29.12 -25.79 2.57
N GLN A 60 -29.98 -25.94 3.58
CA GLN A 60 -31.39 -26.32 3.38
C GLN A 60 -32.18 -25.24 2.60
N HIS A 61 -31.90 -23.97 2.86
CA HIS A 61 -32.54 -22.87 2.13
C HIS A 61 -32.10 -22.85 0.66
N LEU A 62 -30.83 -23.11 0.38
CA LEU A 62 -30.30 -23.26 -0.98
C LEU A 62 -30.90 -24.48 -1.69
N GLU A 63 -31.10 -25.59 -0.98
CA GLU A 63 -31.81 -26.76 -1.50
C GLU A 63 -33.26 -26.42 -1.87
N GLN A 64 -33.98 -25.67 -1.02
CA GLN A 64 -35.36 -25.27 -1.26
C GLN A 64 -35.48 -24.25 -2.39
N GLN A 65 -34.52 -23.33 -2.52
CA GLN A 65 -34.43 -22.39 -3.64
C GLN A 65 -34.16 -23.12 -4.98
N GLY A 66 -33.30 -24.15 -4.98
CA GLY A 66 -33.05 -24.99 -6.15
C GLY A 66 -34.24 -25.87 -6.54
N ARG A 67 -34.99 -26.38 -5.54
CA ARG A 67 -36.24 -27.13 -5.76
C ARG A 67 -37.40 -26.24 -6.24
N GLY A 68 -37.39 -24.95 -5.93
CA GLY A 68 -38.42 -23.97 -6.35
C GLY A 68 -38.47 -23.65 -7.85
N ILE A 69 -37.46 -24.06 -8.63
CA ILE A 69 -37.43 -23.89 -10.10
C ILE A 69 -38.10 -25.07 -10.82
N ARG A 70 -38.44 -26.16 -10.11
CA ARG A 70 -39.02 -27.37 -10.68
C ARG A 70 -40.41 -27.64 -10.11
N GLN A 71 -41.44 -27.01 -10.67
CA GLN A 71 -42.73 -27.62 -11.04
C GLN A 71 -43.78 -26.58 -11.45
N PRO A 72 -44.48 -26.76 -12.60
CA PRO A 72 -45.68 -26.02 -12.90
C PRO A 72 -46.91 -26.80 -12.38
N GLN A 73 -47.68 -26.19 -11.46
CA GLN A 73 -49.15 -26.04 -11.51
C GLN A 73 -49.85 -26.06 -10.13
N LYS A 74 -50.75 -25.06 -10.01
CA LYS A 74 -52.07 -25.08 -9.37
C LYS A 74 -52.21 -24.93 -7.84
N LYS A 75 -52.61 -23.70 -7.49
CA LYS A 75 -53.63 -23.28 -6.50
C LYS A 75 -53.47 -23.75 -5.05
N LYS A 76 -53.15 -22.82 -4.14
CA LYS A 76 -54.11 -22.34 -3.13
C LYS A 76 -53.65 -21.01 -2.51
N ARG A 77 -54.64 -20.21 -2.15
CA ARG A 77 -54.57 -18.84 -1.66
C ARG A 77 -53.90 -18.77 -0.28
N GLU A 78 -53.00 -17.80 -0.13
CA GLU A 78 -52.60 -17.04 1.08
C GLU A 78 -51.11 -16.68 0.97
N ASN A 79 -50.78 -15.64 0.19
CA ASN A 79 -49.46 -14.96 0.25
C ASN A 79 -49.47 -13.58 -0.45
N GLY A 80 -50.66 -12.98 -0.58
CA GLY A 80 -50.86 -11.76 -1.37
C GLY A 80 -50.41 -10.46 -0.70
N THR A 81 -50.07 -10.48 0.59
CA THR A 81 -49.73 -9.26 1.34
C THR A 81 -48.23 -8.98 1.36
N VAL A 82 -47.39 -9.97 1.68
CA VAL A 82 -45.94 -9.77 1.83
C VAL A 82 -45.23 -9.50 0.50
N LYS A 83 -45.61 -10.18 -0.58
CA LYS A 83 -45.07 -9.90 -1.93
C LYS A 83 -45.51 -8.54 -2.46
N HIS A 84 -46.69 -8.05 -2.07
CA HIS A 84 -47.19 -6.75 -2.49
C HIS A 84 -46.51 -5.63 -1.72
N ASP A 85 -46.16 -5.84 -0.44
CA ASP A 85 -45.39 -4.90 0.38
C ASP A 85 -43.97 -4.71 -0.15
N LEU A 86 -43.25 -5.81 -0.43
CA LEU A 86 -41.90 -5.74 -1.01
C LEU A 86 -41.91 -5.10 -2.41
N ASN A 87 -42.96 -5.35 -3.19
CA ASN A 87 -43.11 -4.73 -4.51
C ASN A 87 -43.46 -3.23 -4.40
N MET A 88 -44.22 -2.83 -3.38
CA MET A 88 -44.50 -1.42 -3.11
C MET A 88 -43.28 -0.68 -2.59
N GLU A 89 -42.48 -1.30 -1.72
CA GLU A 89 -41.21 -0.76 -1.23
C GLU A 89 -40.18 -0.64 -2.36
N LEU A 90 -40.09 -1.63 -3.24
CA LEU A 90 -39.23 -1.59 -4.42
C LEU A 90 -39.63 -0.45 -5.38
N ILE A 91 -40.93 -0.25 -5.62
CA ILE A 91 -41.42 0.87 -6.45
C ILE A 91 -41.17 2.22 -5.79
N ALA A 92 -41.32 2.32 -4.46
CA ALA A 92 -41.03 3.56 -3.74
C ALA A 92 -39.54 3.93 -3.81
N LEU A 93 -38.65 2.95 -3.63
CA LEU A 93 -37.21 3.15 -3.75
C LEU A 93 -36.79 3.51 -5.18
N GLU A 94 -37.42 2.92 -6.20
CA GLU A 94 -37.15 3.26 -7.61
C GLU A 94 -37.54 4.72 -7.93
N ILE A 95 -38.68 5.19 -7.41
CA ILE A 95 -39.11 6.59 -7.58
C ILE A 95 -38.17 7.55 -6.84
N GLU A 96 -37.73 7.20 -5.63
CA GLU A 96 -36.77 7.99 -4.88
C GLU A 96 -35.42 8.06 -5.60
N ASN A 97 -34.96 6.94 -6.15
CA ASN A 97 -33.72 6.87 -6.90
C ASN A 97 -33.77 7.77 -8.15
N GLN A 98 -34.87 7.74 -8.91
CA GLN A 98 -35.06 8.64 -10.06
C GLN A 98 -35.06 10.12 -9.64
N CYS A 99 -35.67 10.45 -8.50
CA CYS A 99 -35.65 11.82 -7.98
C CYS A 99 -34.24 12.27 -7.56
N LEU A 100 -33.47 11.38 -6.95
CA LEU A 100 -32.08 11.63 -6.56
C LEU A 100 -31.17 11.77 -7.78
N GLU A 101 -31.35 10.94 -8.81
CA GLU A 101 -30.62 11.05 -10.08
C GLU A 101 -30.88 12.41 -10.75
N ASP A 102 -32.13 12.87 -10.76
CA ASP A 102 -32.52 14.20 -11.26
C ASP A 102 -31.90 15.35 -10.45
N GLU A 103 -31.81 15.21 -9.12
CA GLU A 103 -31.17 16.20 -8.26
C GLU A 103 -29.65 16.25 -8.48
N ILE A 104 -29.00 15.08 -8.58
CA ILE A 104 -27.58 14.97 -8.90
C ILE A 104 -27.30 15.62 -10.25
N LEU A 105 -28.12 15.35 -11.27
CA LEU A 105 -27.98 15.97 -12.59
C LEU A 105 -28.13 17.48 -12.52
N LYS A 106 -29.13 18.00 -11.77
CA LYS A 106 -29.31 19.44 -11.54
C LYS A 106 -28.12 20.07 -10.82
N LEU A 107 -27.56 19.40 -9.82
CA LEU A 107 -26.38 19.85 -9.07
C LEU A 107 -25.13 19.87 -9.96
N GLN A 108 -24.93 18.85 -10.79
CA GLN A 108 -23.85 18.80 -11.76
C GLN A 108 -23.97 19.94 -12.79
N LEU A 109 -25.19 20.20 -13.30
CA LEU A 109 -25.44 21.31 -14.22
C LEU A 109 -25.22 22.68 -13.58
N LYS A 110 -25.61 22.86 -12.32
CA LYS A 110 -25.32 24.08 -11.54
C LYS A 110 -23.81 24.26 -11.33
N ARG A 111 -23.08 23.18 -11.02
CA ARG A 111 -21.62 23.21 -10.89
C ARG A 111 -20.95 23.60 -12.20
N GLN A 112 -21.36 22.99 -13.31
CA GLN A 112 -20.84 23.29 -14.65
C GLN A 112 -21.17 24.73 -15.08
N ARG A 113 -22.37 25.25 -14.78
CA ARG A 113 -22.74 26.65 -15.02
C ARG A 113 -21.94 27.61 -14.15
N SER A 114 -21.68 27.26 -12.90
CA SER A 114 -20.83 28.03 -11.98
C SER A 114 -19.41 28.11 -12.53
N ASP A 115 -18.83 26.98 -12.96
CA ASP A 115 -17.49 26.91 -13.57
C ASP A 115 -17.42 27.70 -14.88
N GLN A 116 -18.50 27.72 -15.66
CA GLN A 116 -18.61 28.50 -16.89
C GLN A 116 -18.78 30.01 -16.61
N TRP A 117 -19.48 30.39 -15.53
CA TRP A 117 -19.61 31.76 -15.04
C TRP A 117 -18.27 32.31 -14.55
N PHE A 118 -17.49 31.52 -13.80
CA PHE A 118 -16.13 31.88 -13.39
C PHE A 118 -15.17 32.06 -14.58
N LYS A 119 -15.40 31.37 -15.71
CA LYS A 119 -14.62 31.53 -16.95
C LYS A 119 -15.04 32.77 -17.77
N LYS A 120 -16.33 33.15 -17.80
CA LYS A 120 -16.83 34.32 -18.55
C LYS A 120 -16.60 35.66 -17.83
N SER A 121 -16.56 35.67 -16.50
CA SER A 121 -16.36 36.91 -15.71
C SER A 121 -14.93 37.49 -15.77
N SER A 122 -13.97 36.83 -16.44
CA SER A 122 -12.58 37.33 -16.55
C SER A 122 -12.36 38.42 -17.61
N ARG A 123 -13.42 38.94 -18.27
CA ARG A 123 -13.33 40.07 -19.21
C ARG A 123 -14.20 41.24 -18.73
N LYS A 124 -13.52 42.33 -18.39
CA LYS A 124 -13.96 43.69 -17.98
C LYS A 124 -14.04 43.93 -16.47
N ARG A 125 -13.25 44.95 -16.08
CA ARG A 125 -13.05 45.54 -14.75
C ARG A 125 -14.23 46.46 -14.43
N ASP A 126 -14.59 46.59 -13.15
CA ASP A 126 -14.30 47.78 -12.33
C ASP A 126 -14.66 47.48 -10.86
N LEU A 127 -13.80 47.91 -9.93
CA LEU A 127 -13.85 47.66 -8.48
C LEU A 127 -14.45 48.89 -7.76
N PRO A 128 -14.99 48.79 -6.52
CA PRO A 128 -14.11 48.84 -5.35
C PRO A 128 -14.50 47.97 -4.11
N LEU A 129 -13.44 47.44 -3.48
CA LEU A 129 -13.12 47.33 -2.03
C LEU A 129 -14.21 46.75 -1.08
N PHE A 130 -14.08 45.55 -0.50
CA PHE A 130 -13.08 45.19 0.53
C PHE A 130 -12.94 43.65 0.67
N LEU A 131 -11.72 43.22 1.02
CA LEU A 131 -11.22 41.87 1.37
C LEU A 131 -11.30 40.76 0.31
N LYS A 132 -10.18 40.53 -0.39
CA LYS A 132 -9.94 39.28 -1.13
C LYS A 132 -8.47 38.88 -1.07
N ASP A 133 -8.15 37.92 -0.21
CA ASP A 133 -6.98 37.06 -0.35
C ASP A 133 -7.11 36.32 -1.69
N ASN A 134 -6.38 36.80 -2.71
CA ASN A 134 -6.52 36.29 -4.07
C ASN A 134 -5.37 35.32 -4.36
N PRO A 135 -5.60 33.99 -4.35
CA PRO A 135 -4.56 32.96 -4.45
C PRO A 135 -3.77 33.02 -5.77
N LYS A 136 -4.35 33.62 -6.82
CA LYS A 136 -3.70 33.82 -8.12
C LYS A 136 -2.52 34.80 -8.06
N TYR A 137 -2.58 35.79 -7.17
CA TYR A 137 -1.47 36.74 -6.99
C TYR A 137 -0.37 36.11 -6.15
N LYS A 138 -0.70 35.38 -5.08
CA LYS A 138 0.27 34.59 -4.31
C LYS A 138 1.02 33.60 -5.21
N MET A 139 0.32 32.92 -6.13
CA MET A 139 0.95 31.98 -7.04
C MET A 139 1.84 32.64 -8.10
N LYS A 140 1.52 33.86 -8.53
CA LYS A 140 2.40 34.65 -9.41
C LYS A 140 3.63 35.17 -8.68
N THR A 141 3.46 35.65 -7.44
CA THR A 141 4.57 36.10 -6.60
C THR A 141 5.51 34.92 -6.26
N LEU A 142 4.96 33.78 -5.84
CA LEU A 142 5.73 32.58 -5.55
C LEU A 142 6.40 32.02 -6.81
N SER A 143 5.74 32.05 -7.97
CA SER A 143 6.37 31.62 -9.24
C SER A 143 7.54 32.53 -9.64
N ALA A 144 7.40 33.85 -9.45
CA ALA A 144 8.48 34.80 -9.66
C ALA A 144 9.63 34.59 -8.66
N GLU A 145 9.31 34.31 -7.40
CA GLU A 145 10.30 34.03 -6.34
C GLU A 145 11.04 32.72 -6.59
N ILE A 146 10.35 31.66 -7.01
CA ILE A 146 10.97 30.39 -7.47
C ILE A 146 11.88 30.64 -8.68
N GLY A 147 11.47 31.50 -9.61
CA GLY A 147 12.29 31.89 -10.76
C GLY A 147 13.58 32.59 -10.34
N LEU A 148 13.50 33.56 -9.42
CA LEU A 148 14.66 34.28 -8.88
C LEU A 148 15.58 33.36 -8.08
N LEU A 149 15.02 32.45 -7.26
CA LEU A 149 15.81 31.49 -6.47
C LEU A 149 16.54 30.47 -7.36
N ARG A 150 15.91 30.03 -8.46
CA ARG A 150 16.57 29.17 -9.46
C ARG A 150 17.72 29.89 -10.17
N GLN A 151 17.52 31.17 -10.51
CA GLN A 151 18.58 31.98 -11.11
C GLN A 151 19.73 32.24 -10.13
N GLU A 152 19.43 32.47 -8.85
CA GLU A 152 20.45 32.63 -7.81
C GLU A 152 21.25 31.35 -7.57
N LEU A 153 20.60 30.17 -7.59
CA LEU A 153 21.28 28.88 -7.51
C LEU A 153 22.25 28.66 -8.70
N GLU A 154 21.84 29.02 -9.92
CA GLU A 154 22.72 28.92 -11.08
C GLU A 154 23.88 29.93 -11.00
N ASN A 155 23.64 31.15 -10.52
CA ASN A 155 24.69 32.14 -10.25
C ASN A 155 25.67 31.65 -9.18
N GLN A 156 25.20 30.99 -8.13
CA GLN A 156 26.05 30.39 -7.10
C GLN A 156 26.89 29.25 -7.68
N ARG A 157 26.32 28.42 -8.56
CA ARG A 157 27.04 27.35 -9.27
C ARG A 157 28.16 27.91 -10.15
N GLN A 158 27.88 28.97 -10.90
CA GLN A 158 28.88 29.67 -11.72
C GLN A 158 29.99 30.31 -10.87
N ARG A 159 29.65 30.91 -9.72
CA ARG A 159 30.65 31.44 -8.76
C ARG A 159 31.49 30.33 -8.13
N HIS A 160 30.92 29.15 -7.93
CA HIS A 160 31.64 27.98 -7.42
C HIS A 160 32.64 27.43 -8.45
N CYS A 161 32.26 27.37 -9.73
CA CYS A 161 33.15 26.97 -10.82
C CYS A 161 34.31 27.95 -11.05
N ILE A 162 34.09 29.26 -10.89
CA ILE A 162 35.16 30.27 -11.02
C ILE A 162 36.12 30.24 -9.82
N LYS A 163 35.64 29.89 -8.61
CA LYS A 163 36.49 29.75 -7.42
C LYS A 163 37.44 28.54 -7.50
N THR A 164 37.05 27.46 -8.16
CA THR A 164 37.90 26.26 -8.35
C THR A 164 39.03 26.44 -9.35
N THR A 165 39.10 27.55 -10.10
CA THR A 165 40.15 27.78 -11.11
C THR A 165 41.27 28.71 -10.65
N TYR A 166 41.20 29.31 -9.45
CA TYR A 166 42.16 30.33 -8.98
C TYR A 166 42.92 30.01 -7.69
N THR A 167 42.82 28.80 -7.14
CA THR A 167 43.62 28.41 -5.96
C THR A 167 44.49 27.20 -6.27
N ALA A 168 45.50 27.44 -7.09
CA ALA A 168 46.69 26.60 -7.19
C ALA A 168 47.92 27.52 -7.16
N ASP A 169 48.16 28.19 -6.03
CA ASP A 169 49.51 28.57 -5.61
C ASP A 169 49.56 29.14 -4.17
N GLY A 170 50.58 28.75 -3.41
CA GLY A 170 51.27 29.62 -2.44
C GLY A 170 50.81 29.76 -0.98
N GLN A 171 51.43 28.96 -0.10
CA GLN A 171 52.02 29.25 1.23
C GLN A 171 51.22 29.67 2.50
N GLU A 172 51.71 29.04 3.59
CA GLU A 172 51.57 29.21 5.05
C GLU A 172 51.38 30.64 5.60
N GLU A 173 50.51 30.82 6.61
CA GLU A 173 50.91 31.21 7.99
C GLU A 173 49.74 31.16 8.99
N ALA A 174 50.08 31.20 10.29
CA ALA A 174 49.31 30.69 11.41
C ALA A 174 48.33 31.67 12.11
N ARG A 175 47.44 31.04 12.90
CA ARG A 175 46.74 31.48 14.13
C ARG A 175 45.27 31.97 14.05
N PRO A 176 44.51 31.75 15.14
CA PRO A 176 43.20 31.11 15.08
C PRO A 176 42.05 32.07 15.41
N LEU A 177 40.83 31.69 15.04
CA LEU A 177 39.58 31.79 15.82
C LEU A 177 38.40 31.46 14.90
N THR A 178 37.58 30.50 15.35
CA THR A 178 36.16 30.19 15.02
C THR A 178 35.63 30.60 13.64
N PRO A 179 35.00 29.67 12.89
CA PRO A 179 33.55 29.87 12.70
C PRO A 179 32.68 28.66 12.35
N ALA A 180 31.40 28.82 12.70
CA ALA A 180 30.20 28.51 11.92
C ALA A 180 30.03 27.09 11.37
N HIS A 181 29.00 26.42 11.93
CA HIS A 181 28.25 25.32 11.33
C HIS A 181 28.01 25.52 9.83
N THR A 182 28.93 24.99 9.05
CA THR A 182 28.75 24.73 7.63
C THR A 182 27.97 23.42 7.59
N LYS A 183 26.66 23.52 7.35
CA LYS A 183 25.87 22.34 6.96
C LYS A 183 26.42 21.89 5.62
N HIS A 184 27.40 21.00 5.66
CA HIS A 184 27.85 20.24 4.51
C HIS A 184 26.65 19.43 4.03
N PHE A 185 26.11 19.84 2.89
CA PHE A 185 25.15 19.04 2.13
C PHE A 185 25.99 17.97 1.43
N VAL A 186 26.40 16.96 2.20
CA VAL A 186 27.09 15.77 1.68
C VAL A 186 26.03 14.96 0.95
N ASP A 187 26.28 14.61 -0.30
CA ASP A 187 25.47 13.62 -1.00
C ASP A 187 25.56 12.32 -0.18
N ILE A 188 24.47 11.93 0.47
CA ILE A 188 24.41 10.89 1.51
C ILE A 188 24.87 9.51 1.00
N ASN A 189 25.03 9.35 -0.32
CA ASN A 189 25.50 8.13 -0.97
C ASN A 189 26.98 8.18 -1.39
N ASP A 190 27.67 9.34 -1.32
CA ASP A 190 29.05 9.49 -1.81
C ASP A 190 30.08 8.72 -0.95
N ASP A 191 29.72 8.35 0.28
CA ASP A 191 30.60 7.61 1.20
C ASP A 191 30.48 6.08 1.08
N LEU A 192 29.54 5.55 0.27
CA LEU A 192 29.33 4.11 0.08
C LEU A 192 29.96 3.61 -1.22
N GLU A 193 31.25 3.89 -1.42
CA GLU A 193 31.97 3.41 -2.60
C GLU A 193 31.92 1.87 -2.73
N PRO A 194 31.77 1.34 -3.96
CA PRO A 194 31.71 -0.10 -4.21
C PRO A 194 33.04 -0.75 -3.86
N VAL A 195 33.09 -1.41 -2.71
CA VAL A 195 34.27 -2.14 -2.23
C VAL A 195 33.91 -3.58 -1.92
N ALA A 196 34.90 -4.45 -2.05
CA ALA A 196 34.79 -5.88 -1.82
C ALA A 196 34.14 -6.18 -0.46
N TYR A 197 33.13 -7.05 -0.51
CA TYR A 197 32.45 -7.56 0.66
C TYR A 197 33.36 -8.50 1.47
N ASP A 198 33.44 -8.30 2.79
CA ASP A 198 34.10 -9.24 3.71
C ASP A 198 33.05 -10.18 4.33
N PRO A 199 33.07 -11.49 4.01
CA PRO A 199 32.13 -12.46 4.57
C PRO A 199 32.22 -12.60 6.09
N ILE A 200 33.39 -12.33 6.70
CA ILE A 200 33.57 -12.49 8.15
C ILE A 200 32.85 -11.35 8.87
N SER A 201 33.14 -10.10 8.49
CA SER A 201 32.51 -8.90 9.06
C SER A 201 31.04 -8.77 8.67
N GLY A 202 30.68 -9.19 7.46
CA GLY A 202 29.32 -9.20 6.96
C GLY A 202 28.76 -7.83 6.63
N PHE A 203 27.49 -7.60 6.94
CA PHE A 203 26.76 -6.36 6.65
C PHE A 203 25.90 -5.94 7.84
N VAL A 204 25.47 -4.67 7.83
CA VAL A 204 24.60 -4.10 8.86
C VAL A 204 23.36 -3.54 8.21
N VAL A 205 22.21 -3.85 8.81
CA VAL A 205 20.90 -3.33 8.42
C VAL A 205 20.43 -2.36 9.50
N PHE A 206 20.17 -1.12 9.11
CA PHE A 206 19.50 -0.13 9.95
C PHE A 206 18.03 -0.12 9.55
N PHE A 207 17.16 -0.42 10.51
CA PHE A 207 15.72 -0.28 10.40
C PHE A 207 15.34 1.06 10.97
N ASP A 208 15.13 2.04 10.10
CA ASP A 208 14.96 3.42 10.51
C ASP A 208 13.50 3.69 10.90
N PHE A 209 12.56 3.53 9.96
CA PHE A 209 11.14 3.76 10.22
C PHE A 209 10.22 3.05 9.21
N LEU A 210 8.93 2.98 9.57
CA LEU A 210 7.81 2.54 8.74
C LEU A 210 6.92 3.74 8.42
N PHE A 211 6.42 3.78 7.18
CA PHE A 211 5.49 4.81 6.73
C PHE A 211 4.26 4.20 6.08
N GLY A 212 3.14 4.93 6.07
CA GLY A 212 1.94 4.51 5.35
C GLY A 212 1.18 3.34 5.99
N LEU A 213 1.37 3.15 7.30
CA LEU A 213 0.68 2.12 8.09
C LEU A 213 -0.82 2.43 8.22
N ASP A 214 -1.60 1.37 8.44
CA ASP A 214 -3.03 1.49 8.73
C ASP A 214 -3.25 2.40 9.96
N PRO A 215 -4.18 3.38 9.90
CA PRO A 215 -4.43 4.30 11.00
C PRO A 215 -4.89 3.64 12.29
N SER A 216 -5.43 2.42 12.21
CA SER A 216 -5.87 1.61 13.34
C SER A 216 -4.72 0.88 14.03
N PHE A 217 -3.55 0.76 13.40
CA PHE A 217 -2.41 0.11 14.04
C PHE A 217 -1.89 0.97 15.17
N GLN A 218 -1.68 0.34 16.32
CA GLN A 218 -1.25 1.01 17.57
C GLN A 218 0.21 0.71 17.90
N VAL A 219 0.62 -0.55 17.75
CA VAL A 219 1.97 -1.02 18.01
C VAL A 219 2.38 -1.92 16.87
N CYS A 220 3.61 -1.81 16.39
CA CYS A 220 4.16 -2.71 15.39
C CYS A 220 5.59 -3.15 15.73
N ARG A 221 6.03 -4.24 15.11
CA ARG A 221 7.43 -4.69 15.10
C ARG A 221 7.73 -5.37 13.77
N MET A 222 9.02 -5.46 13.44
CA MET A 222 9.48 -6.29 12.32
C MET A 222 10.07 -7.58 12.85
N VAL A 223 9.73 -8.70 12.22
CA VAL A 223 10.38 -10.00 12.38
C VAL A 223 11.17 -10.28 11.12
N VAL A 224 12.46 -10.53 11.24
CA VAL A 224 13.37 -10.57 10.10
C VAL A 224 14.11 -11.89 10.08
N GLY A 225 14.03 -12.60 8.96
CA GLY A 225 14.77 -13.83 8.70
C GLY A 225 15.69 -13.66 7.49
N LEU A 226 16.84 -14.32 7.54
CA LEU A 226 17.75 -14.43 6.41
C LEU A 226 17.38 -15.69 5.62
N TYR A 227 17.27 -15.58 4.30
CA TYR A 227 16.88 -16.70 3.44
C TYR A 227 17.88 -16.88 2.31
N ASN A 228 18.13 -18.12 1.91
CA ASN A 228 18.86 -18.46 0.69
C ASN A 228 18.00 -19.38 -0.15
N ASN A 229 17.64 -18.92 -1.35
CA ASN A 229 16.78 -19.66 -2.27
C ASN A 229 15.47 -20.15 -1.62
N GLY A 230 14.85 -19.29 -0.80
CA GLY A 230 13.62 -19.58 -0.06
C GLY A 230 13.76 -20.47 1.17
N GLN A 231 14.96 -20.96 1.50
CA GLN A 231 15.24 -21.66 2.75
C GLN A 231 15.78 -20.68 3.80
N GLU A 232 15.22 -20.71 5.00
CA GLU A 232 15.68 -19.88 6.11
C GLU A 232 17.09 -20.30 6.57
N ILE A 233 17.97 -19.32 6.75
CA ILE A 233 19.32 -19.46 7.29
C ILE A 233 19.33 -18.92 8.72
N GLY A 234 19.59 -19.80 9.68
CA GLY A 234 19.64 -19.42 11.09
C GLY A 234 18.25 -19.22 11.68
N HIS A 235 18.18 -18.44 12.76
CA HIS A 235 16.92 -18.11 13.41
C HIS A 235 16.49 -16.68 13.06
N PRO A 236 15.19 -16.44 12.86
CA PRO A 236 14.70 -15.10 12.63
C PRO A 236 14.83 -14.29 13.93
N PHE A 237 15.09 -12.99 13.80
CA PHE A 237 15.18 -12.07 14.93
C PHE A 237 14.01 -11.09 14.90
N SER A 238 13.52 -10.73 16.08
CA SER A 238 12.45 -9.73 16.23
C SER A 238 13.05 -8.40 16.68
N LEU A 239 12.69 -7.33 15.98
CA LEU A 239 13.01 -5.97 16.43
C LEU A 239 12.14 -5.60 17.65
N PRO A 240 12.59 -4.64 18.48
CA PRO A 240 11.75 -4.05 19.53
C PRO A 240 10.43 -3.52 18.96
N ALA A 241 9.36 -3.61 19.76
CA ALA A 241 8.07 -3.04 19.39
C ALA A 241 8.14 -1.50 19.41
N ALA A 242 7.54 -0.88 18.41
CA ALA A 242 7.43 0.56 18.24
C ALA A 242 5.96 0.97 18.20
N TYR A 243 5.65 2.13 18.76
CA TYR A 243 4.31 2.70 18.70
C TYR A 243 4.07 3.35 17.34
N CYS A 244 2.85 3.17 16.83
CA CYS A 244 2.39 3.81 15.62
C CYS A 244 1.88 5.21 15.97
N GLU A 245 2.50 6.23 15.40
CA GLU A 245 2.14 7.63 15.54
C GLU A 245 1.39 8.13 14.31
N ILE A 246 0.42 9.00 14.52
CA ILE A 246 -0.33 9.65 13.44
C ILE A 246 0.55 10.78 12.89
N ASN A 247 0.98 10.68 11.63
CA ASN A 247 1.73 11.76 11.01
C ASN A 247 0.79 12.90 10.58
N SER A 248 0.70 13.95 11.40
CA SER A 248 -0.13 15.14 11.15
C SER A 248 0.47 16.12 10.12
N VAL A 249 1.66 15.84 9.57
CA VAL A 249 2.45 16.80 8.77
C VAL A 249 2.30 16.59 7.26
N SER A 250 1.33 15.80 6.77
CA SER A 250 1.15 15.67 5.31
C SER A 250 0.60 16.97 4.72
N THR A 251 1.46 17.75 4.06
CA THR A 251 1.12 18.97 3.30
C THR A 251 0.36 18.68 2.00
N PHE A 252 0.11 17.41 1.69
CA PHE A 252 -0.57 16.97 0.47
C PHE A 252 -2.07 16.74 0.73
N PRO A 253 -2.96 17.41 -0.02
CA PRO A 253 -4.40 17.40 0.24
C PRO A 253 -5.13 16.07 -0.06
N GLU A 254 -4.41 15.01 -0.45
CA GLU A 254 -4.98 13.71 -0.85
C GLU A 254 -4.60 12.53 0.05
N ASN A 255 -3.68 12.70 1.00
CA ASN A 255 -3.29 11.59 1.88
C ASN A 255 -4.25 11.52 3.07
N LYS A 256 -5.06 10.44 3.10
CA LYS A 256 -5.65 9.89 4.31
C LYS A 256 -4.61 9.97 5.44
N ARG A 257 -5.02 10.37 6.66
CA ARG A 257 -4.17 10.31 7.86
C ARG A 257 -3.48 8.94 7.86
N ARG A 258 -2.15 8.91 7.77
CA ARG A 258 -1.38 7.66 7.69
C ARG A 258 -0.46 7.58 8.89
N ASN A 259 -0.41 6.41 9.50
CA ASN A 259 0.45 6.19 10.64
C ASN A 259 1.89 5.88 10.20
N MET A 260 2.81 6.16 11.10
CA MET A 260 4.24 5.93 10.99
C MET A 260 4.73 5.29 12.28
N ALA A 261 5.79 4.50 12.21
CA ALA A 261 6.47 4.02 13.40
C ALA A 261 7.99 4.17 13.23
N ILE A 262 8.66 4.70 14.25
CA ILE A 262 10.13 4.79 14.27
C ILE A 262 10.68 3.50 14.89
N LEU A 263 11.48 2.76 14.13
CA LEU A 263 12.09 1.51 14.58
C LEU A 263 13.47 1.75 15.21
N ALA A 264 14.24 2.67 14.62
CA ALA A 264 15.57 3.11 15.07
C ALA A 264 16.48 1.99 15.61
N THR A 265 16.46 0.83 14.95
CA THR A 265 17.19 -0.36 15.39
C THR A 265 18.19 -0.77 14.33
N LYS A 266 19.42 -1.12 14.71
CA LYS A 266 20.41 -1.69 13.79
C LYS A 266 20.71 -3.14 14.14
N GLN A 267 20.85 -3.98 13.13
CA GLN A 267 21.22 -5.38 13.26
C GLN A 267 22.46 -5.68 12.42
N ALA A 268 23.52 -6.15 13.06
CA ALA A 268 24.69 -6.68 12.38
C ALA A 268 24.48 -8.16 12.04
N ILE A 269 24.78 -8.53 10.79
CA ILE A 269 24.69 -9.90 10.28
C ILE A 269 26.08 -10.29 9.77
N THR A 270 26.75 -11.16 10.51
CA THR A 270 28.15 -11.56 10.27
C THR A 270 28.23 -12.96 9.68
N ARG A 271 29.39 -13.33 9.13
CA ARG A 271 29.67 -14.70 8.65
C ARG A 271 28.75 -15.20 7.54
N VAL A 272 28.24 -14.29 6.71
CA VAL A 272 27.40 -14.63 5.55
C VAL A 272 28.27 -14.69 4.30
N ARG A 273 28.15 -15.77 3.52
CA ARG A 273 28.82 -15.85 2.22
C ARG A 273 28.04 -15.04 1.19
N PRO A 274 28.68 -14.25 0.33
CA PRO A 274 27.95 -13.44 -0.63
C PRO A 274 27.32 -14.35 -1.70
N SER A 275 26.05 -14.11 -1.99
CA SER A 275 25.29 -14.81 -3.03
C SER A 275 24.04 -14.02 -3.41
N PRO A 276 23.70 -13.88 -4.70
CA PRO A 276 22.49 -13.18 -5.14
C PRO A 276 21.19 -13.85 -4.69
N ASN A 277 21.26 -15.12 -4.27
CA ASN A 277 20.10 -15.88 -3.78
C ASN A 277 19.78 -15.58 -2.31
N ILE A 278 20.62 -14.80 -1.63
CA ILE A 278 20.43 -14.42 -0.23
C ILE A 278 19.59 -13.14 -0.15
N ALA A 279 18.50 -13.24 0.59
CA ALA A 279 17.57 -12.14 0.80
C ALA A 279 17.12 -12.07 2.26
N LEU A 280 16.73 -10.87 2.69
CA LEU A 280 15.99 -10.64 3.92
C LEU A 280 14.51 -10.80 3.64
N ILE A 281 13.84 -11.62 4.45
CA ILE A 281 12.38 -11.65 4.53
C ILE A 281 12.00 -10.96 5.83
N MET A 282 11.21 -9.91 5.72
CA MET A 282 10.84 -9.04 6.83
C MET A 282 9.33 -9.01 6.95
N GLU A 283 8.81 -9.53 8.06
CA GLU A 283 7.40 -9.58 8.37
C GLU A 283 7.02 -8.41 9.29
N LEU A 284 6.00 -7.65 8.90
CA LEU A 284 5.39 -6.64 9.73
C LEU A 284 4.34 -7.30 10.62
N GLN A 285 4.54 -7.21 11.93
CA GLN A 285 3.54 -7.57 12.92
C GLN A 285 2.99 -6.32 13.58
N ALA A 286 1.68 -6.20 13.69
CA ALA A 286 1.04 -5.06 14.33
C ALA A 286 -0.22 -5.44 15.11
N SER A 287 -0.48 -4.70 16.19
CA SER A 287 -1.73 -4.69 16.93
C SER A 287 -2.59 -3.51 16.50
N GLY A 288 -3.87 -3.54 16.89
CA GLY A 288 -4.92 -2.69 16.37
C GLY A 288 -5.51 -3.26 15.09
N GLY A 289 -6.45 -2.54 14.48
CA GLY A 289 -7.22 -3.01 13.32
C GLY A 289 -8.12 -4.20 13.64
N TYR A 290 -8.82 -4.69 12.63
CA TYR A 290 -9.80 -5.77 12.78
C TYR A 290 -9.28 -7.05 12.16
N ASP A 291 -9.69 -8.19 12.72
CA ASP A 291 -9.51 -9.51 12.10
C ASP A 291 -10.64 -9.81 11.09
N ILE A 292 -10.63 -11.01 10.52
CA ILE A 292 -11.65 -11.47 9.56
C ILE A 292 -13.06 -11.56 10.16
N TYR A 293 -13.17 -11.59 11.49
CA TYR A 293 -14.43 -11.62 12.23
C TYR A 293 -14.87 -10.23 12.70
N GLY A 294 -14.13 -9.19 12.34
CA GLY A 294 -14.42 -7.82 12.74
C GLY A 294 -14.07 -7.51 14.20
N GLN A 295 -13.29 -8.37 14.88
CA GLN A 295 -12.82 -8.12 16.24
C GLN A 295 -11.52 -7.34 16.23
N GLU A 296 -11.39 -6.39 17.16
CA GLU A 296 -10.17 -5.61 17.29
C GLU A 296 -9.01 -6.50 17.78
N VAL A 297 -7.89 -6.43 17.07
CA VAL A 297 -6.73 -7.27 17.36
C VAL A 297 -5.83 -6.59 18.37
N ASN A 298 -5.91 -6.98 19.63
CA ASN A 298 -5.13 -6.35 20.72
C ASN A 298 -3.69 -6.86 20.88
N HIS A 299 -3.27 -7.86 20.10
CA HIS A 299 -1.93 -8.45 20.15
C HIS A 299 -1.21 -8.30 18.80
N LEU A 300 0.11 -8.50 18.79
CA LEU A 300 0.89 -8.43 17.56
C LEU A 300 0.58 -9.64 16.67
N VAL A 301 -0.01 -9.38 15.51
CA VAL A 301 -0.25 -10.39 14.47
C VAL A 301 0.44 -9.99 13.17
N SER A 302 0.78 -10.97 12.34
CA SER A 302 1.30 -10.75 11.01
C SER A 302 0.28 -9.97 10.17
N ARG A 303 0.71 -8.84 9.61
CA ARG A 303 -0.14 -7.98 8.76
C ARG A 303 0.35 -7.94 7.32
N GLY A 304 1.65 -8.03 7.13
CA GLY A 304 2.27 -8.03 5.81
C GLY A 304 3.74 -8.42 5.89
N TRP A 305 4.38 -8.44 4.74
CA TRP A 305 5.78 -8.86 4.63
C TRP A 305 6.46 -8.20 3.45
N THR A 306 7.78 -8.23 3.43
CA THR A 306 8.55 -7.75 2.30
C THR A 306 9.84 -8.54 2.16
N LYS A 307 10.40 -8.53 0.94
CA LYS A 307 11.65 -9.18 0.58
C LYS A 307 12.63 -8.13 0.07
N MET A 308 13.87 -8.25 0.48
CA MET A 308 14.96 -7.42 -0.03
C MET A 308 16.19 -8.28 -0.27
N ASP A 309 16.68 -8.29 -1.51
CA ASP A 309 17.94 -8.93 -1.85
C ASP A 309 19.10 -8.15 -1.21
N ILE A 310 20.13 -8.87 -0.78
CA ILE A 310 21.28 -8.25 -0.08
C ILE A 310 22.46 -8.05 -1.02
N PHE A 311 22.63 -8.97 -1.96
CA PHE A 311 23.74 -8.98 -2.90
C PHE A 311 23.25 -8.80 -4.33
N ASP A 312 24.04 -8.09 -5.12
CA ASP A 312 23.87 -8.04 -6.57
C ASP A 312 24.44 -9.30 -7.25
N HIS A 313 24.33 -9.35 -8.58
CA HIS A 313 24.90 -10.43 -9.40
C HIS A 313 26.42 -10.50 -9.36
N GLN A 314 27.08 -9.42 -8.96
CA GLN A 314 28.53 -9.34 -8.77
C GLN A 314 28.95 -9.79 -7.36
N ASN A 315 28.01 -10.28 -6.53
CA ASN A 315 28.25 -10.68 -5.14
C ASN A 315 28.68 -9.51 -4.24
N CYS A 316 28.35 -8.28 -4.62
CA CYS A 316 28.56 -7.09 -3.83
C CYS A 316 27.28 -6.76 -3.04
N VAL A 317 27.44 -6.24 -1.82
CA VAL A 317 26.28 -5.77 -1.03
C VAL A 317 25.69 -4.55 -1.71
N ILE A 318 24.36 -4.54 -1.90
CA ILE A 318 23.65 -3.38 -2.43
C ILE A 318 23.55 -2.27 -1.37
N SER A 319 24.68 -1.66 -1.03
CA SER A 319 24.74 -0.65 0.03
C SER A 319 23.98 0.60 -0.37
N GLY A 320 23.18 1.17 0.53
CA GLY A 320 22.39 2.37 0.25
C GLY A 320 21.19 2.57 1.18
N HIS A 321 20.41 3.59 0.84
CA HIS A 321 19.18 4.01 1.52
C HIS A 321 17.98 3.50 0.73
N TRP A 322 17.27 2.51 1.29
CA TRP A 322 16.27 1.75 0.59
C TRP A 322 14.88 1.91 1.22
N LYS A 323 13.87 2.16 0.39
CA LYS A 323 12.47 2.04 0.78
C LYS A 323 11.86 0.83 0.08
N VAL A 324 11.21 -0.04 0.85
CA VAL A 324 10.70 -1.32 0.36
C VAL A 324 9.21 -1.43 0.69
N PRO A 325 8.33 -1.63 -0.31
CA PRO A 325 6.90 -1.80 -0.07
C PRO A 325 6.59 -3.05 0.74
N ILE A 326 5.66 -2.95 1.68
CA ILE A 326 5.13 -4.08 2.44
C ILE A 326 3.97 -4.69 1.66
N ARG A 327 4.01 -5.98 1.43
CA ARG A 327 3.03 -6.75 0.67
C ARG A 327 2.06 -7.49 1.58
N VAL A 328 0.88 -7.78 1.05
CA VAL A 328 -0.14 -8.57 1.77
C VAL A 328 0.30 -10.03 1.95
N LEU A 329 -0.18 -10.66 3.00
CA LEU A 329 0.02 -12.08 3.29
C LEU A 329 -0.63 -13.00 2.23
N PRO A 330 -0.21 -14.28 2.12
CA PRO A 330 0.81 -14.98 2.92
C PRO A 330 2.24 -14.70 2.49
N VAL A 331 3.20 -14.94 3.38
CA VAL A 331 4.64 -14.84 3.09
C VAL A 331 5.04 -15.91 2.08
N LYS A 332 5.73 -15.51 1.01
CA LYS A 332 6.20 -16.42 -0.04
C LYS A 332 7.70 -16.20 -0.33
N PRO A 333 8.62 -16.78 0.47
CA PRO A 333 10.06 -16.52 0.40
C PRO A 333 10.72 -16.87 -0.96
N LEU A 334 10.12 -17.82 -1.67
CA LEU A 334 10.58 -18.30 -2.97
C LEU A 334 10.33 -17.30 -4.11
N LEU A 335 9.44 -16.31 -3.94
CA LEU A 335 9.20 -15.30 -4.96
C LEU A 335 10.45 -14.45 -5.18
N THR A 336 10.78 -14.17 -6.43
CA THR A 336 11.79 -13.18 -6.77
C THR A 336 11.31 -11.77 -6.44
N THR A 337 12.22 -10.81 -6.29
CA THR A 337 11.89 -9.40 -6.05
C THR A 337 11.05 -8.81 -7.18
N GLY A 338 11.24 -9.28 -8.42
CA GLY A 338 10.41 -8.92 -9.57
C GLY A 338 8.97 -9.44 -9.46
N GLU A 339 8.80 -10.73 -9.16
CA GLU A 339 7.47 -11.34 -8.97
C GLU A 339 6.72 -10.78 -7.76
N MET A 340 7.43 -10.37 -6.72
CA MET A 340 6.84 -9.73 -5.54
C MET A 340 6.08 -8.44 -5.90
N ASN A 341 6.44 -7.77 -7.00
CA ASN A 341 5.71 -6.57 -7.46
C ASN A 341 4.28 -6.86 -7.91
N ALA A 342 3.96 -8.11 -8.26
CA ALA A 342 2.60 -8.54 -8.56
C ALA A 342 1.75 -8.76 -7.30
N VAL A 343 2.38 -8.90 -6.11
CA VAL A 343 1.66 -9.00 -4.85
C VAL A 343 1.14 -7.61 -4.45
N PRO A 344 -0.14 -7.44 -4.08
CA PRO A 344 -0.65 -6.15 -3.63
C PRO A 344 0.15 -5.58 -2.46
N GLN A 345 0.38 -4.27 -2.49
CA GLN A 345 0.94 -3.56 -1.34
C GLN A 345 -0.11 -3.50 -0.23
N LEU A 346 0.31 -3.74 1.01
CA LEU A 346 -0.52 -3.57 2.20
C LEU A 346 -0.71 -2.06 2.40
N GLU A 347 -1.90 -1.56 2.09
CA GLU A 347 -2.22 -0.13 2.13
C GLU A 347 -1.19 0.69 1.31
N SER A 348 -0.50 1.61 1.99
CA SER A 348 0.64 2.36 1.45
C SER A 348 1.91 2.08 2.26
N ALA A 349 1.96 0.94 2.94
CA ALA A 349 2.98 0.65 3.92
C ALA A 349 4.35 0.43 3.25
N GLU A 350 5.36 1.15 3.72
CA GLU A 350 6.74 1.12 3.23
C GLU A 350 7.70 1.05 4.41
N LEU A 351 8.70 0.19 4.31
CA LEU A 351 9.80 0.07 5.24
C LEU A 351 11.02 0.84 4.72
N TYR A 352 11.58 1.72 5.55
CA TYR A 352 12.77 2.51 5.26
C TYR A 352 13.96 1.89 5.99
N VAL A 353 14.95 1.41 5.22
CA VAL A 353 16.15 0.74 5.73
C VAL A 353 17.41 1.30 5.12
N ARG A 354 18.51 1.25 5.85
CA ARG A 354 19.86 1.41 5.29
C ARG A 354 20.57 0.07 5.36
N LEU A 355 21.03 -0.39 4.21
CA LEU A 355 21.86 -1.59 4.11
C LEU A 355 23.27 -1.13 3.82
N VAL A 356 24.25 -1.55 4.61
CA VAL A 356 25.64 -1.12 4.43
C VAL A 356 26.61 -2.26 4.73
N ASN A 357 27.79 -2.19 4.13
CA ASN A 357 28.91 -3.05 4.53
C ASN A 357 29.25 -2.81 6.00
N ALA A 358 29.66 -3.85 6.73
CA ALA A 358 29.97 -3.76 8.16
C ALA A 358 31.03 -2.71 8.49
N ARG A 359 31.98 -2.46 7.59
CA ARG A 359 33.01 -1.42 7.76
C ARG A 359 32.43 0.01 7.85
N ASP A 360 31.31 0.25 7.18
CA ASP A 360 30.68 1.58 7.05
C ASP A 360 29.64 1.81 8.17
N ALA A 361 29.41 0.79 9.00
CA ALA A 361 28.37 0.80 10.03
C ALA A 361 28.59 1.89 11.10
N ASP A 362 29.83 2.19 11.46
CA ASP A 362 30.13 3.21 12.48
C ASP A 362 29.81 4.62 11.97
N VAL A 363 30.20 4.92 10.73
CA VAL A 363 29.87 6.20 10.06
C VAL A 363 28.35 6.35 9.99
N GLN A 364 27.67 5.31 9.52
CA GLN A 364 26.22 5.31 9.31
C GLN A 364 25.42 5.33 10.62
N SER A 365 26.01 4.87 11.72
CA SER A 365 25.37 4.96 13.05
C SER A 365 25.23 6.39 13.56
N THR A 366 26.00 7.34 13.02
CA THR A 366 25.94 8.76 13.44
C THR A 366 24.86 9.56 12.71
N MET A 367 24.29 9.02 11.63
CA MET A 367 23.28 9.71 10.85
C MET A 367 21.94 9.80 11.60
N PRO A 368 21.28 10.98 11.61
CA PRO A 368 20.01 11.16 12.28
C PRO A 368 18.87 10.45 11.55
N ILE A 369 18.04 9.75 12.32
CA ILE A 369 16.84 9.08 11.84
C ILE A 369 15.69 10.08 11.86
N GLU A 370 15.42 10.68 10.70
CA GLU A 370 14.35 11.67 10.55
C GLU A 370 13.41 11.27 9.41
N PRO A 371 12.09 11.14 9.66
CA PRO A 371 11.09 10.87 8.62
C PRO A 371 11.11 11.82 7.42
N ASN A 372 11.50 13.08 7.64
CA ASN A 372 11.61 14.09 6.58
C ASN A 372 12.68 13.74 5.54
N ASN A 373 13.64 12.88 5.90
CA ASN A 373 14.69 12.39 5.03
C ASN A 373 14.23 11.23 4.12
N ALA A 374 12.94 10.86 4.16
CA ALA A 374 12.37 9.82 3.29
C ALA A 374 12.66 10.04 1.79
N VAL A 375 12.88 11.29 1.35
CA VAL A 375 13.22 11.64 -0.05
C VAL A 375 14.56 11.04 -0.50
N PHE A 376 15.48 10.75 0.44
CA PHE A 376 16.79 10.18 0.13
C PHE A 376 16.76 8.65 -0.05
N TYR A 377 15.65 8.00 0.32
CA TYR A 377 15.48 6.56 0.18
C TYR A 377 14.90 6.22 -1.19
N LYS A 378 15.53 5.26 -1.85
CA LYS A 378 15.20 4.82 -3.21
C LYS A 378 14.69 3.38 -3.18
N TYR A 379 14.00 2.95 -4.23
CA TYR A 379 13.66 1.54 -4.35
C TYR A 379 14.92 0.72 -4.65
N PRO A 380 15.09 -0.48 -4.07
CA PRO A 380 16.18 -1.38 -4.41
C PRO A 380 16.24 -1.67 -5.92
N PRO A 381 17.44 -1.84 -6.49
CA PRO A 381 17.57 -2.29 -7.87
C PRO A 381 16.92 -3.67 -8.04
N LEU A 382 16.28 -3.88 -9.19
CA LEU A 382 15.77 -5.20 -9.54
C LEU A 382 16.96 -6.07 -9.95
N VAL A 383 17.22 -7.12 -9.17
CA VAL A 383 18.19 -8.17 -9.49
C VAL A 383 17.59 -9.02 -10.62
N GLY A 384 17.67 -8.54 -11.86
CA GLY A 384 17.13 -9.22 -13.03
C GLY A 384 18.00 -10.41 -13.42
N TYR A 385 17.47 -11.62 -13.40
CA TYR A 385 18.10 -12.77 -14.06
C TYR A 385 18.08 -12.49 -15.57
N TYR A 386 19.25 -12.34 -16.18
CA TYR A 386 19.39 -12.34 -17.64
C TYR A 386 19.46 -13.78 -18.16
#